data_AF-A0A2D8Z7S4-F1
#
_entry.id   AF-A0A2D8Z7S4-F1
#
_cell.length_a   1.000
_cell.length_b   1.000
_cell.length_c   1.000
_cell.angle_alpha   90.00
_cell.angle_beta   90.00
_cell.angle_gamma   90.00
#
_symmetry.space_group_name_H-M   'P 1'
#
loop_
_entity.id
_entity.type
_entity.pdbx_description
1 polymer ?
#
loop_
_entity_poly.entity_id
_entity_poly.type
_entity_poly.pdbx_seq_one_letter_code
_entity_poly.pdbx_strand_id
1 'polypeptide(L)' 'MDIPSKITCVDCGELAYLMTSEPEFGFSEGDWVAYRCSGCGDRWDFQISEEIQSSANPSS' A
#
# COMPACT_ATOMS: atom_id res chain seq x y z
N MET A 1 -7.17 -10.01 -1.06
CA MET A 1 -7.47 -8.75 -0.34
C MET A 1 -7.41 -7.60 -1.32
N ASP A 2 -8.20 -6.54 -1.11
CA ASP A 2 -8.07 -5.32 -1.92
C ASP A 2 -6.87 -4.52 -1.41
N ILE A 3 -5.83 -4.42 -2.24
CA ILE A 3 -4.60 -3.69 -1.90
C ILE A 3 -4.60 -2.37 -2.66
N PRO A 4 -4.45 -1.23 -1.97
CA PRO A 4 -4.52 0.06 -2.64
C PRO A 4 -3.37 0.21 -3.63
N SER A 5 -3.67 0.64 -4.85
CA SER A 5 -2.64 0.86 -5.88
C SER A 5 -1.70 2.05 -5.57
N LYS A 6 -2.06 2.86 -4.57
CA LYS A 6 -1.28 4.03 -4.12
C LYS A 6 -1.45 4.29 -2.63
N ILE A 7 -0.40 4.84 -2.03
CA ILE A 7 -0.37 5.31 -0.64
C ILE A 7 0.28 6.70 -0.57
N THR A 8 0.11 7.40 0.56
CA THR A 8 0.86 8.63 0.84
C THR A 8 2.22 8.27 1.42
N CYS A 9 3.29 8.84 0.87
CA CYS A 9 4.63 8.67 1.40
C CYS A 9 4.76 9.41 2.75
N VAL A 10 5.22 8.71 3.79
CA VAL A 10 5.39 9.28 5.13
C VAL A 10 6.48 10.33 5.20
N ASP A 11 7.50 10.23 4.33
CA ASP A 11 8.67 11.13 4.38
C ASP A 11 8.46 12.45 3.62
N CYS A 12 7.75 12.44 2.49
CA CYS A 12 7.58 13.64 1.66
C CYS A 12 6.12 14.03 1.35
N GLY A 13 5.14 13.21 1.74
CA GLY A 13 3.72 13.49 1.51
C GLY A 13 3.22 13.27 0.07
N GLU A 14 4.11 13.05 -0.89
CA GLU A 14 3.75 12.70 -2.27
C GLU A 14 3.22 11.27 -2.38
N LEU A 15 2.62 10.92 -3.53
CA LEU A 15 2.11 9.57 -3.77
C LEU A 15 3.23 8.55 -3.97
N ALA A 16 3.06 7.37 -3.38
CA ALA A 16 3.82 6.18 -3.70
C ALA A 16 2.92 5.12 -4.36
N TYR A 17 3.44 4.48 -5.39
CA TYR A 17 2.69 3.59 -6.29
C TYR A 17 3.11 2.15 -6.08
N LEU A 18 2.12 1.25 -6.10
CA LEU A 18 2.33 -0.19 -5.95
C LEU A 18 3.23 -0.71 -7.07
N MET A 19 4.31 -1.38 -6.68
CA MET A 19 5.26 -2.03 -7.59
C MET A 19 5.01 -3.53 -7.72
N THR A 20 4.44 -4.16 -6.68
CA THR A 20 4.18 -5.59 -6.67
C THR A 20 2.96 -5.90 -7.52
N SER A 21 3.13 -6.77 -8.52
CA SER A 21 2.01 -7.30 -9.31
C SER A 21 1.11 -8.19 -8.47
N GLU A 22 -0.18 -8.15 -8.74
CA GLU A 22 -1.15 -9.04 -8.10
C GLU A 22 -0.86 -10.51 -8.48
N PRO A 23 -0.78 -11.44 -7.50
CA PRO A 23 -0.66 -12.87 -7.76
C PRO A 23 -1.88 -13.45 -8.48
N GLU A 24 -1.74 -14.61 -9.13
CA GLU A 24 -2.83 -15.27 -9.88
C GLU A 24 -4.08 -15.53 -9.02
N PHE A 25 -3.90 -15.80 -7.73
CA PHE A 25 -4.99 -16.04 -6.77
C PHE A 25 -5.28 -14.83 -5.86
N GLY A 26 -4.75 -13.66 -6.21
CA GLY A 26 -4.83 -12.46 -5.39
C GLY A 26 -3.92 -12.49 -4.16
N PHE A 27 -3.93 -11.39 -3.42
CA PHE A 27 -3.14 -11.24 -2.20
C PHE A 27 -3.77 -11.91 -0.97
N SER A 28 -2.92 -12.48 -0.13
CA SER A 28 -3.24 -13.13 1.15
C SER A 28 -2.55 -12.45 2.33
N GLU A 29 -3.04 -12.72 3.55
CA GLU A 29 -2.33 -12.30 4.76
C GLU A 29 -0.92 -12.90 4.81
N GLY A 30 0.05 -12.09 5.25
CA GLY A 30 1.45 -12.45 5.33
C GLY A 30 2.26 -12.17 4.07
N ASP A 31 1.60 -11.96 2.91
CA ASP A 31 2.24 -11.51 1.68
C ASP A 31 2.87 -10.11 1.86
N TRP A 32 3.83 -9.78 0.99
CA TRP A 32 4.52 -8.49 1.01
C TRP A 32 4.29 -7.71 -0.27
N VAL A 33 4.04 -6.41 -0.12
CA VAL A 33 3.88 -5.47 -1.22
C VAL A 33 4.87 -4.33 -1.08
N ALA A 34 5.42 -3.91 -2.23
CA ALA A 34 6.35 -2.80 -2.32
C ALA A 34 5.70 -1.61 -3.01
N TYR A 35 5.94 -0.40 -2.48
CA TYR A 35 5.55 0.87 -3.08
C TYR A 35 6.78 1.72 -3.35
N ARG A 36 6.74 2.55 -4.41
CA ARG A 36 7.78 3.55 -4.67
C ARG A 36 7.19 4.94 -4.80
N CYS A 37 7.76 5.88 -4.05
CA CYS A 37 7.37 7.28 -4.07
C CYS A 37 7.75 7.95 -5.39
N SER A 38 6.85 8.74 -5.98
CA SER A 38 7.15 9.57 -7.16
C SER A 38 7.93 10.85 -6.83
N GLY A 39 7.91 11.29 -5.58
CA GLY A 39 8.59 12.49 -5.11
C GLY A 39 10.05 12.23 -4.72
N CYS A 40 10.27 11.47 -3.65
CA CYS A 40 11.62 11.20 -3.12
C CYS A 40 12.30 9.98 -3.76
N GLY A 41 11.52 9.09 -4.40
CA GLY A 41 12.05 7.85 -4.99
C GLY A 41 12.24 6.69 -4.00
N ASP A 42 12.00 6.91 -2.70
CA ASP A 42 12.11 5.88 -1.67
C ASP A 42 11.11 4.74 -1.88
N ARG A 43 11.49 3.58 -1.34
CA ARG A 43 10.73 2.34 -1.41
C ARG A 43 10.21 1.98 -0.02
N TRP A 44 8.96 1.54 0.03
CA TRP A 44 8.29 1.08 1.23
C TRP A 44 7.79 -0.35 1.04
N ASP A 45 8.11 -1.24 1.98
CA ASP A 45 7.69 -2.63 1.97
C ASP A 45 6.72 -2.86 3.13
N PHE A 46 5.52 -3.35 2.82
CA PHE A 46 4.47 -3.61 3.80
C PHE A 46 4.06 -5.08 3.76
N GLN A 47 3.89 -5.67 4.95
CA GLN A 47 3.24 -6.96 5.08
C GLN A 47 1.72 -6.76 5.11
N ILE A 48 1.02 -7.58 4.33
CA ILE A 48 -0.44 -7.62 4.31
C ILE A 48 -0.93 -8.28 5.60
N SER A 49 -1.86 -7.62 6.28
CA SER A 49 -2.53 -8.13 7.48
C SER A 49 -4.03 -7.87 7.38
N GLU A 50 -4.84 -8.65 8.10
CA GLU A 50 -6.30 -8.46 8.16
C GLU A 50 -6.72 -7.10 8.76
N GLU A 51 -5.82 -6.39 9.46
CA GLU A 51 -6.10 -5.12 10.13
C GLU A 51 -5.76 -3.87 9.29
N ILE A 52 -5.87 -3.95 7.95
CA ILE A 52 -5.78 -2.76 7.09
C ILE A 52 -7.14 -2.04 7.10
N GLN A 53 -7.47 -1.36 8.20
CA GLN A 53 -8.57 -0.40 8.19
C GLN A 53 -8.16 0.81 7.36
N SER A 54 -8.67 0.89 6.13
CA SER A 54 -8.74 2.16 5.40
C SER A 54 -9.44 3.17 6.30
N SER A 55 -8.71 4.13 6.83
CA SER A 55 -9.25 5.29 7.53
C SER A 55 -9.91 6.25 6.52
N ALA A 56 -10.91 5.74 5.81
CA ALA A 56 -12.02 6.58 5.37
C ALA A 56 -12.78 6.95 6.63
N ASN A 57 -12.64 8.21 7.05
CA ASN A 57 -13.36 8.81 8.17
C ASN A 57 -14.81 8.27 8.29
N PRO A 58 -15.27 7.81 9.47
CA PRO A 58 -16.70 7.70 9.70
C PRO A 58 -17.24 9.13 9.83
N SER A 59 -17.59 9.75 8.71
CA SER A 59 -18.43 10.93 8.73
C SER A 59 -19.89 10.51 8.97
N SER A 60 -20.35 10.85 10.18
CA SER A 60 -21.73 10.92 10.70
C SER A 60 -22.39 9.64 11.19
#